data_AF-A0A917UQK8-F1
#
_entry.id   AF-A0A917UQK8-F1
#
_cell.length_a   1.000
_cell.length_b   1.000
_cell.length_c   1.000
_cell.angle_alpha   90.00
_cell.angle_beta   90.00
_cell.angle_gamma   90.00
#
_symmetry.space_group_name_H-M   'P 1'
#
loop_
_entity.id
_entity.type
_entity.pdbx_description
1 polymer ?
#
loop_
_entity_poly.entity_id
_entity_poly.type
_entity_poly.pdbx_seq_one_letter_code
_entity_poly.pdbx_strand_id
1 'polypeptide(L)' 'MEELCRDLGCSTASFSTWKKRYGDASVAEAKRLRQLERENDRLLNIVGQQRLEIEGMREVLAKKR' A
#
# COMPACT_ATOMS: atom_id res chain seq x y z
N MET A 1 15.62 11.06 25.13
CA MET A 1 15.87 10.74 23.70
C MET A 1 17.07 9.81 23.55
N GLU A 2 18.21 10.11 24.17
CA GLU A 2 19.37 9.20 24.17
C GLU A 2 19.10 7.85 24.83
N GLU A 3 18.42 7.81 25.98
CA GLU A 3 18.02 6.55 26.63
C GLU A 3 17.08 5.72 25.74
N LEU A 4 16.03 6.33 25.18
CA LEU A 4 15.12 5.65 24.25
C LEU A 4 15.86 5.08 23.03
N CYS A 5 16.84 5.81 22.49
CA CYS A 5 17.66 5.32 21.38
C CYS A 5 18.54 4.15 21.81
N ARG A 6 19.11 4.19 23.03
CA ARG A 6 19.91 3.10 23.61
C ARG A 6 19.06 1.83 23.84
N ASP A 7 17.85 1.98 24.37
CA ASP A 7 16.93 0.87 24.61
C ASP A 7 16.43 0.22 23.32
N LEU A 8 16.20 1.03 22.28
CA LEU A 8 15.78 0.56 20.96
C LEU A 8 16.94 0.15 20.04
N GLY A 9 18.19 0.23 20.51
CA GLY A 9 19.37 -0.13 19.73
C GLY A 9 19.59 0.74 18.48
N CYS A 10 19.18 2.01 18.51
CA CYS A 10 19.35 2.95 17.41
C CYS A 10 20.16 4.18 17.83
N SER A 11 20.71 4.92 16.86
CA SER A 11 21.39 6.18 17.17
C SER A 11 20.39 7.34 17.23
N THR A 12 20.70 8.37 18.02
CA THR A 12 19.92 9.62 18.07
C THR A 12 19.82 10.29 16.69
N ALA A 13 20.88 10.20 15.87
CA ALA A 13 20.88 10.68 14.50
C ALA A 13 19.86 9.91 13.64
N SER A 14 19.85 8.58 13.70
CA SER A 14 18.89 7.73 12.99
C SER A 14 17.46 8.02 13.40
N PHE A 15 17.20 8.18 14.70
CA PHE A 15 15.88 8.53 15.21
C PHE A 15 15.43 9.91 14.72
N SER A 16 16.31 10.91 14.73
CA SER A 16 16.00 12.25 14.22
C SER A 16 15.67 12.24 12.73
N THR A 17 16.39 11.45 11.93
CA THR A 17 16.08 11.24 10.50
C THR A 17 14.69 10.63 10.32
N TRP A 18 14.34 9.61 11.09
CA TRP A 18 13.00 9.00 11.03
C TRP A 18 11.92 9.96 11.51
N LYS A 19 12.16 10.72 12.59
CA LYS A 19 11.24 11.74 13.08
C LYS A 19 11.03 12.87 12.06
N LYS A 20 12.07 13.31 11.36
CA LYS A 20 11.93 14.30 10.28
C LYS A 20 11.14 13.74 9.07
N ARG A 21 11.27 12.44 8.80
CA ARG A 21 10.65 11.80 7.63
C ARG A 21 9.23 11.31 7.88
N TYR A 22 8.92 10.94 9.11
CA TYR A 22 7.68 10.27 9.50
C TYR A 22 6.98 10.91 10.70
N GLY A 23 7.58 11.91 11.35
CA GLY A 23 7.04 12.52 12.57
C GLY A 23 5.83 13.43 12.33
N ASP A 24 5.66 13.93 11.11
CA ASP A 24 4.49 14.72 10.71
C ASP A 24 3.32 13.83 10.24
N ALA A 25 3.59 12.56 9.90
CA ALA A 25 2.55 11.57 9.63
C ALA A 25 2.14 10.90 10.93
N SER A 26 0.91 11.11 11.37
CA SER A 26 0.40 10.37 12.52
C SER A 26 0.44 8.86 12.23
N VAL A 27 0.72 8.05 13.25
CA VAL A 27 0.68 6.58 13.13
C VAL A 27 -0.66 6.10 12.54
N ALA A 28 -1.75 6.83 12.83
CA ALA A 28 -3.07 6.59 12.27
C ALA A 28 -3.11 6.82 10.75
N GLU A 29 -2.55 7.92 10.24
CA GLU A 29 -2.45 8.19 8.80
C GLU A 29 -1.59 7.15 8.08
N ALA A 30 -0.43 6.79 8.64
CA ALA A 30 0.43 5.75 8.07
C ALA A 30 -0.23 4.37 8.06
N LYS A 31 -1.08 4.06 9.05
CA LYS A 31 -1.87 2.82 9.08
C LYS A 31 -3.00 2.86 8.04
N ARG A 32 -3.69 3.99 7.92
CA ARG A 32 -4.77 4.20 6.93
C ARG A 32 -4.22 4.13 5.50
N LEU A 33 -3.08 4.76 5.23
CA LEU A 33 -2.44 4.72 3.91
C LEU A 33 -2.13 3.29 3.49
N ARG A 34 -1.47 2.51 4.36
CA ARG A 34 -1.18 1.10 4.10
C ARG A 34 -2.42 0.23 3.91
N GLN A 35 -3.53 0.56 4.58
CA GLN A 35 -4.79 -0.13 4.37
C GLN A 35 -5.37 0.19 2.99
N LEU A 36 -5.36 1.47 2.59
CA LEU A 36 -5.84 1.91 1.28
C LEU A 36 -5.00 1.33 0.14
N GLU A 37 -3.67 1.27 0.28
CA GLU A 37 -2.79 0.62 -0.69
C GLU A 37 -3.16 -0.85 -0.91
N ARG A 38 -3.32 -1.63 0.18
CA ARG A 38 -3.75 -3.04 0.09
C ARG A 38 -5.15 -3.22 -0.49
N GLU A 39 -6.05 -2.27 -0.27
CA GLU A 39 -7.39 -2.31 -0.83
C GLU A 39 -7.36 -2.00 -2.33
N ASN A 40 -6.59 -0.99 -2.74
CA ASN A 40 -6.39 -0.64 -4.14
C ASN A 40 -5.78 -1.80 -4.93
N ASP A 41 -4.76 -2.47 -4.39
CA ASP A 41 -4.15 -3.64 -5.05
C ASP A 41 -5.17 -4.77 -5.25
N ARG A 42 -6.04 -5.01 -4.26
CA ARG A 42 -7.10 -6.01 -4.38
C ARG A 42 -8.14 -5.61 -5.44
N LEU A 43 -8.55 -4.34 -5.45
CA LEU A 43 -9.50 -3.81 -6.43
C LEU A 43 -8.95 -3.89 -7.85
N LEU A 44 -7.68 -3.52 -8.07
CA LEU A 44 -7.01 -3.61 -9.37
C LEU A 44 -6.99 -5.05 -9.90
N ASN A 45 -6.69 -6.03 -9.04
CA ASN A 45 -6.73 -7.44 -9.42
C ASN A 45 -8.13 -7.89 -9.83
N ILE A 46 -9.17 -7.51 -9.07
CA ILE A 46 -10.56 -7.85 -9.39
C ILE A 46 -10.98 -7.24 -10.73
N VAL A 47 -10.69 -5.95 -10.94
CA VAL A 47 -11.03 -5.25 -12.18
C VAL A 47 -10.28 -5.86 -13.38
N GLY A 48 -9.02 -6.22 -13.21
CA GLY A 48 -8.24 -6.91 -14.24
C GLY A 48 -8.88 -8.24 -14.63
N GLN A 49 -9.25 -9.06 -13.65
CA GLN A 49 -9.93 -10.35 -13.89
C GLN A 49 -11.28 -10.18 -14.60
N GLN A 50 -12.12 -9.27 -14.11
CA GLN A 50 -13.41 -8.96 -14.74
C GLN A 50 -13.25 -8.49 -16.18
N ARG A 51 -12.23 -7.67 -16.45
CA ARG A 51 -11.96 -7.19 -17.80
C ARG A 51 -11.61 -8.33 -18.75
N LEU A 52 -10.76 -9.27 -18.31
CA LEU A 52 -10.40 -10.45 -19.10
C LEU A 52 -11.63 -11.33 -19.40
N GLU A 53 -12.50 -11.54 -18.41
CA GLU A 53 -13.74 -12.30 -18.59
C GLU A 53 -14.67 -11.64 -19.62
N ILE A 54 -14.84 -10.32 -19.54
CA ILE A 54 -15.64 -9.54 -20.50
C ILE A 54 -15.07 -9.64 -21.91
N GLU A 55 -13.74 -9.50 -22.07
CA GLU A 55 -13.07 -9.62 -23.36
C GLU A 55 -13.26 -11.02 -23.95
N GLY A 56 -13.04 -12.07 -23.16
CA GLY A 56 -13.27 -13.46 -23.59
C GLY A 56 -14.72 -13.74 -24.00
N MET A 57 -15.69 -13.25 -23.23
CA MET A 57 -17.12 -13.39 -23.59
C MET A 57 -17.46 -12.69 -24.91
N ARG A 58 -16.91 -11.48 -25.14
CA ARG A 58 -17.11 -10.74 -26.39
C ARG A 58 -16.53 -11.48 -27.58
N GLU A 59 -15.34 -12.06 -27.45
CA GLU A 59 -14.74 -12.87 -28.52
C GLU A 59 -15.57 -14.09 -28.89
N VAL A 60 -16.09 -14.82 -27.88
CA VAL A 60 -16.96 -15.99 -28.12
C VAL A 60 -18.24 -15.58 -28.85
N LEU A 61 -18.86 -14.46 -28.44
CA LEU A 61 -20.06 -13.95 -29.11
C LEU A 61 -19.78 -13.49 -30.54
N ALA A 62 -18.61 -12.89 -30.79
CA ALA A 62 -18.20 -12.48 -32.13
C ALA A 62 -17.98 -13.68 -33.07
N LYS A 63 -17.38 -14.78 -32.58
CA LYS A 63 -17.15 -16.00 -33.37
C LYS A 63 -18.42 -16.81 -33.68
N LYS A 64 -19.53 -16.56 -32.98
CA LYS A 64 -20.84 -17.22 -33.23
C LYS A 64 -21.67 -16.53 -34.33
N ARG A 65 -21.23 -15.38 -34.85
CA ARG A 65 -21.89 -14.68 -35.97
C ARG A 65 -21.32 -15.10 -37.31
#